data_AF-A0A6B2D8I1-F1
#
_entry.id   AF-A0A6B2D8I1-F1
#
_cell.length_a   1.000
_cell.length_b   1.000
_cell.length_c   1.000
_cell.angle_alpha   90.00
_cell.angle_beta   90.00
_cell.angle_gamma   90.00
#
_symmetry.space_group_name_H-M   'P 1'
#
loop_
_entity.id
_entity.type
_entity.pdbx_description
1 polymer ?
#
loop_
_entity_poly.entity_id
_entity_poly.type
_entity_poly.pdbx_seq_one_letter_code
_entity_poly.pdbx_strand_id
1 'polypeptide(L)'
;MRDVLAEAARTAERSGRPHDAARYLGVLVADRPQDMPVRIEFARLVGVRDPLAAYATLAGMAEQAEDVRSRARISLQLAIAALSAREPQEATRLLTGALEQLDADRTGDADCAGGADRADRAGVGDRAG
;
A
#
# COMPACT_ATOMS: atom_id res chain seq x y z
N MET A 1 -1.85 -23.81 -6.34
CA MET A 1 -3.05 -23.60 -5.49
C MET A 1 -3.22 -22.15 -5.07
N ARG A 2 -2.18 -21.47 -4.55
CA ARG A 2 -2.26 -20.05 -4.16
C ARG A 2 -2.68 -19.12 -5.28
N ASP A 3 -2.05 -19.26 -6.45
CA ASP A 3 -2.40 -18.45 -7.62
C ASP A 3 -3.84 -18.69 -8.09
N VAL A 4 -4.34 -19.92 -7.91
CA VAL A 4 -5.73 -20.29 -8.19
C VAL A 4 -6.68 -19.61 -7.21
N LEU A 5 -6.37 -19.57 -5.90
CA LEU A 5 -7.18 -18.87 -4.90
C LEU A 5 -7.16 -17.35 -5.13
N ALA A 6 -6.00 -16.78 -5.47
CA ALA A 6 -5.88 -15.37 -5.78
C ALA A 6 -6.67 -15.00 -7.04
N GLU A 7 -6.62 -15.83 -8.08
CA GLU A 7 -7.41 -15.62 -9.29
C GLU A 7 -8.92 -15.84 -9.06
N ALA A 8 -9.29 -16.83 -8.23
CA ALA A 8 -10.67 -17.06 -7.82
C ALA A 8 -11.22 -15.85 -7.05
N ALA A 9 -10.42 -15.26 -6.16
CA ALA A 9 -10.79 -14.03 -5.45
C ALA A 9 -11.03 -12.87 -6.42
N ARG A 10 -10.09 -12.60 -7.33
CA ARG A 10 -10.22 -11.55 -8.36
C ARG A 10 -11.43 -11.77 -9.26
N THR A 11 -11.71 -13.01 -9.62
CA THR A 11 -12.85 -13.35 -10.47
C THR A 11 -14.16 -13.15 -9.72
N ALA A 12 -14.26 -13.60 -8.46
CA ALA A 12 -15.42 -13.40 -7.62
C ALA A 12 -15.73 -11.91 -7.41
N GLU A 13 -14.70 -11.10 -7.14
CA GLU A 13 -14.86 -9.66 -6.99
C GLU A 13 -15.39 -9.00 -8.27
N ARG A 14 -14.77 -9.28 -9.43
CA ARG A 14 -15.23 -8.75 -10.73
C ARG A 14 -16.67 -9.16 -11.06
N SER A 15 -17.12 -10.30 -10.57
CA SER A 15 -18.52 -10.74 -10.69
C SER A 15 -19.47 -10.12 -9.66
N GLY A 16 -19.03 -9.14 -8.85
CA GLY A 16 -19.86 -8.52 -7.82
C GLY A 16 -20.15 -9.42 -6.62
N ARG A 17 -19.27 -10.42 -6.35
CA ARG A 17 -19.39 -11.35 -5.22
C ARG A 17 -18.26 -11.11 -4.20
N PRO A 18 -18.29 -10.00 -3.47
CA PRO A 18 -17.20 -9.63 -2.55
C PRO A 18 -17.05 -10.63 -1.39
N HIS A 19 -18.12 -11.31 -0.98
CA HIS A 19 -18.03 -12.33 0.08
C HIS A 19 -17.25 -13.56 -0.39
N ASP A 20 -17.50 -14.04 -1.60
CA ASP A 20 -16.75 -15.17 -2.17
C ASP A 20 -15.28 -14.79 -2.31
N ALA A 21 -14.99 -13.56 -2.75
CA ALA A 21 -13.63 -13.04 -2.82
C ALA A 21 -12.95 -13.03 -1.44
N ALA A 22 -13.62 -12.49 -0.41
CA ALA A 22 -13.12 -12.50 0.97
C ALA A 22 -12.88 -13.92 1.48
N ARG A 23 -13.76 -14.87 1.15
CA ARG A 23 -13.60 -16.28 1.55
C ARG A 23 -12.33 -16.89 0.95
N TYR A 24 -12.04 -16.65 -0.33
CA TYR A 24 -10.81 -17.15 -0.96
C TYR A 24 -9.55 -16.48 -0.40
N LEU A 25 -9.58 -15.17 -0.17
CA LEU A 25 -8.45 -14.46 0.45
C LEU A 25 -8.25 -14.85 1.91
N GLY A 26 -9.31 -15.14 2.66
CA GLY A 26 -9.21 -15.60 4.05
C GLY A 26 -8.39 -16.88 4.19
N VAL A 27 -8.46 -17.78 3.20
CA VAL A 27 -7.60 -18.98 3.14
C VAL A 27 -6.12 -18.58 2.97
N LEU A 28 -5.83 -17.57 2.14
CA LEU A 28 -4.47 -17.08 1.92
C LEU A 28 -3.93 -16.32 3.14
N VAL A 29 -4.77 -15.53 3.82
CA VAL A 29 -4.40 -14.84 5.07
C VAL A 29 -4.08 -15.85 6.17
N ALA A 30 -4.87 -16.93 6.30
CA ALA A 30 -4.62 -17.97 7.29
C ALA A 30 -3.32 -18.74 7.01
N ASP A 31 -3.00 -19.00 5.74
CA ASP A 31 -1.76 -19.65 5.31
C ASP A 31 -0.53 -18.73 5.48
N ARG A 32 -0.70 -17.41 5.31
CA ARG A 32 0.38 -16.41 5.39
C ARG A 32 -0.08 -15.11 6.07
N PRO A 33 -0.10 -15.09 7.42
CA PRO A 33 -0.52 -13.90 8.17
C PRO A 33 0.45 -12.71 8.03
N GLN A 34 1.63 -12.90 7.46
CA GLN A 34 2.61 -11.84 7.20
C GLN A 34 2.46 -11.20 5.80
N ASP A 35 1.65 -11.77 4.91
CA ASP A 35 1.47 -11.23 3.55
C ASP A 35 0.56 -9.99 3.59
N MET A 36 1.18 -8.83 3.75
CA MET A 36 0.50 -7.54 3.91
C MET A 36 -0.43 -7.22 2.73
N PRO A 37 -0.02 -7.31 1.45
CA PRO A 37 -0.91 -7.08 0.31
C PRO A 37 -2.20 -7.91 0.35
N VAL A 38 -2.13 -9.18 0.75
CA VAL A 38 -3.29 -10.06 0.84
C VAL A 38 -4.20 -9.68 2.02
N ARG A 39 -3.62 -9.32 3.17
CA ARG A 39 -4.37 -8.82 4.34
C ARG A 39 -5.09 -7.50 4.06
N ILE A 40 -4.34 -6.56 3.44
CA ILE A 40 -4.77 -5.56 2.48
C ILE A 40 -6.21 -5.69 1.97
N GLU A 41 -6.25 -6.56 0.96
CA GLU A 41 -7.38 -6.83 0.12
C GLU A 41 -8.51 -7.55 0.87
N PHE A 42 -8.15 -8.45 1.79
CA PHE A 42 -9.12 -9.12 2.66
C PHE A 42 -9.88 -8.13 3.55
N ALA A 43 -9.16 -7.23 4.24
CA ALA A 43 -9.78 -6.23 5.11
C ALA A 43 -10.71 -5.28 4.32
N ARG A 44 -10.32 -4.86 3.11
CA ARG A 44 -11.18 -4.07 2.21
C ARG A 44 -12.48 -4.80 1.89
N LEU A 45 -12.40 -6.07 1.50
CA LEU A 45 -13.58 -6.85 1.09
C LEU A 45 -14.52 -7.14 2.26
N VAL A 46 -13.98 -7.38 3.46
CA VAL A 46 -14.80 -7.51 4.70
C VAL A 46 -15.42 -6.17 5.09
N GLY A 47 -14.69 -5.07 4.91
CA GLY A 47 -15.12 -3.71 5.22
C GLY A 47 -16.36 -3.22 4.48
N VAL A 48 -16.70 -3.85 3.35
CA VAL A 48 -17.98 -3.58 2.64
C VAL A 48 -19.19 -3.85 3.54
N ARG A 49 -19.10 -4.85 4.42
CA ARG A 49 -20.20 -5.23 5.34
C ARG A 49 -20.01 -4.68 6.74
N ASP A 50 -18.76 -4.61 7.20
CA ASP A 50 -18.42 -4.11 8.52
C ASP A 50 -17.26 -3.10 8.44
N PRO A 51 -17.56 -1.84 8.12
CA PRO A 51 -16.55 -0.80 7.98
C PRO A 51 -15.76 -0.55 9.26
N LEU A 52 -16.37 -0.73 10.44
CA LEU A 52 -15.72 -0.49 11.73
C LEU A 52 -14.72 -1.59 12.06
N ALA A 53 -15.08 -2.86 11.86
CA ALA A 53 -14.15 -3.98 12.05
C ALA A 53 -12.98 -3.91 11.07
N ALA A 54 -13.24 -3.52 9.81
CA ALA A 54 -12.18 -3.30 8.83
C ALA A 54 -11.26 -2.14 9.23
N TYR A 55 -11.82 -1.02 9.73
CA TYR A 55 -11.03 0.10 10.22
C TYR A 55 -10.08 -0.33 11.35
N ALA A 56 -10.58 -1.00 12.38
CA ALA A 56 -9.75 -1.47 13.50
C ALA A 56 -8.63 -2.41 13.03
N THR A 57 -8.96 -3.32 12.10
CA THR A 57 -7.98 -4.25 11.50
C THR A 57 -6.90 -3.49 10.71
N LEU A 58 -7.30 -2.54 9.88
CA LEU A 58 -6.40 -1.74 9.05
C LEU A 58 -5.52 -0.82 9.90
N ALA A 59 -6.04 -0.23 10.96
CA ALA A 59 -5.27 0.62 11.87
C ALA A 59 -4.13 -0.18 12.54
N GLY A 60 -4.43 -1.38 13.05
CA GLY A 60 -3.39 -2.26 13.61
C GLY A 60 -2.37 -2.74 12.57
N MET A 61 -2.77 -2.85 11.29
CA MET A 61 -1.85 -3.16 10.20
C MET A 61 -0.95 -1.98 9.82
N ALA A 62 -1.43 -0.74 9.95
CA ALA A 62 -0.64 0.46 9.65
C ALA A 62 0.61 0.53 10.54
N GLU A 63 0.48 0.15 11.81
CA GLU A 63 1.58 0.08 12.77
C GLU A 63 2.63 -0.99 12.43
N GLN A 64 2.23 -2.04 11.69
CA GLN A 64 3.07 -3.19 11.33
C GLN A 64 3.66 -3.09 9.92
N ALA A 65 3.20 -2.14 9.10
CA ALA A 65 3.61 -2.05 7.71
C ALA A 65 4.96 -1.34 7.56
N GLU A 66 6.00 -2.10 7.24
CA GLU A 66 7.36 -1.58 7.03
C GLU A 66 7.50 -0.85 5.68
N ASP A 67 6.85 -1.39 4.64
CA ASP A 67 6.89 -0.84 3.28
C ASP A 67 5.95 0.37 3.12
N VAL A 68 6.48 1.44 2.50
CA VAL A 68 5.76 2.70 2.26
C VAL A 68 4.51 2.46 1.41
N ARG A 69 4.60 1.58 0.40
CA ARG A 69 3.46 1.33 -0.49
C ARG A 69 2.31 0.62 0.22
N SER A 70 2.64 -0.29 1.13
CA SER A 70 1.67 -0.98 1.99
C SER A 70 1.01 -0.01 2.95
N ARG A 71 1.79 0.89 3.60
CA ARG A 71 1.25 1.97 4.44
C ARG A 71 0.28 2.88 3.67
N ALA A 72 0.65 3.31 2.46
CA ALA A 72 -0.21 4.17 1.64
C ALA A 72 -1.54 3.48 1.26
N ARG A 73 -1.51 2.18 0.93
CA ARG A 73 -2.74 1.41 0.66
C ARG A 73 -3.63 1.31 1.90
N ILE A 74 -3.06 1.11 3.08
CA ILE A 74 -3.79 1.07 4.35
C ILE A 74 -4.44 2.44 4.62
N SER A 75 -3.68 3.54 4.49
CA SER A 75 -4.19 4.90 4.67
C SER A 75 -5.35 5.23 3.74
N LEU A 76 -5.29 4.78 2.48
CA LEU A 76 -6.41 4.92 1.54
C LEU A 76 -7.68 4.22 2.05
N GLN A 77 -7.57 3.00 2.55
CA GLN A 77 -8.72 2.26 3.07
C GLN A 77 -9.28 2.88 4.36
N LEU A 78 -8.41 3.33 5.27
CA LEU A 78 -8.82 4.07 6.46
C LEU A 78 -9.53 5.39 6.11
N ALA A 79 -9.06 6.10 5.08
CA ALA A 79 -9.70 7.32 4.60
C ALA A 79 -11.10 7.04 4.02
N ILE A 80 -11.29 5.96 3.26
CA ILE A 80 -12.61 5.55 2.75
C ILE A 80 -13.57 5.25 3.91
N ALA A 81 -13.09 4.56 4.95
CA ALA A 81 -13.88 4.29 6.16
C ALA A 81 -14.22 5.59 6.91
N ALA A 82 -13.27 6.52 7.07
CA ALA A 82 -13.49 7.83 7.69
C ALA A 82 -14.52 8.67 6.92
N LEU A 83 -14.47 8.68 5.58
CA LEU A 83 -15.49 9.34 4.76
C LEU A 83 -16.88 8.73 4.95
N SER A 84 -16.95 7.40 5.06
CA SER A 84 -18.21 6.70 5.34
C SER A 84 -18.78 7.06 6.71
N ALA A 85 -17.92 7.37 7.69
CA ALA A 85 -18.28 7.86 9.01
C ALA A 85 -18.55 9.38 9.08
N ARG A 86 -18.50 10.09 7.95
CA ARG A 86 -18.62 11.57 7.85
C ARG A 86 -17.51 12.35 8.57
N GLU A 87 -16.29 11.81 8.56
CA GLU A 87 -15.08 12.42 9.11
C GLU A 87 -14.10 12.86 7.99
N PRO A 88 -14.45 13.88 7.18
CA PRO A 88 -13.66 14.24 6.00
C PRO A 88 -12.27 14.80 6.35
N GLN A 89 -12.13 15.48 7.49
CA GLN A 89 -10.83 16.01 7.92
C GLN A 89 -9.83 14.91 8.20
N GLU A 90 -10.29 13.81 8.83
CA GLU A 90 -9.46 12.65 9.11
C GLU A 90 -9.05 11.94 7.81
N ALA A 91 -9.98 11.77 6.88
CA ALA A 91 -9.69 11.22 5.56
C ALA A 91 -8.62 12.05 4.81
N THR A 92 -8.73 13.39 4.84
CA THR A 92 -7.72 14.27 4.25
C THR A 92 -6.35 14.09 4.90
N ARG A 93 -6.28 14.07 6.24
CA ARG A 93 -5.01 13.87 6.97
C ARG A 93 -4.33 12.56 6.58
N LEU A 94 -5.09 11.45 6.56
CA LEU A 94 -4.59 10.14 6.19
C LEU A 94 -4.03 10.11 4.76
N LEU A 95 -4.75 10.71 3.80
CA LEU A 95 -4.34 10.72 2.40
C LEU A 95 -3.14 11.64 2.16
N THR A 96 -3.11 12.84 2.75
CA THR A 96 -1.98 13.77 2.63
C THR A 96 -0.72 13.17 3.22
N GLY A 97 -0.78 12.59 4.43
CA GLY A 97 0.39 11.94 5.04
C GLY A 97 0.89 10.75 4.22
N ALA A 98 0.00 9.97 3.60
CA ALA A 98 0.40 8.87 2.72
C ALA A 98 1.10 9.37 1.44
N LEU A 99 0.62 10.48 0.86
CA LEU A 99 1.25 11.09 -0.32
C LEU A 99 2.64 11.64 0.03
N GLU A 100 2.77 12.36 1.15
CA GLU A 100 4.06 12.89 1.62
C GLU A 100 5.09 11.77 1.83
N GLN A 101 4.68 10.63 2.40
CA GLN A 101 5.56 9.47 2.56
C GLN A 101 5.99 8.84 1.22
N LEU A 102 5.07 8.72 0.26
CA LEU A 102 5.37 8.19 -1.07
C LEU A 102 6.30 9.13 -1.85
N ASP A 103 6.11 10.44 -1.74
CA ASP A 103 6.95 11.44 -2.39
C ASP A 103 8.37 11.43 -1.80
N ALA A 104 8.50 11.35 -0.47
CA ALA A 104 9.80 11.26 0.20
C ALA A 104 10.57 9.99 -0.19
N ASP A 105 9.89 8.84 -0.27
CA ASP A 105 10.49 7.57 -0.71
C ASP A 105 11.03 7.67 -2.15
N ARG A 106 10.26 8.29 -3.05
CA ARG A 106 10.67 8.52 -4.44
C ARG A 106 11.90 9.42 -4.56
N THR A 107 11.98 10.48 -3.75
CA THR A 107 13.14 11.40 -3.78
C THR A 107 14.39 10.77 -3.16
N GLY A 108 14.23 9.99 -2.08
CA GLY A 108 15.35 9.29 -1.44
C GLY A 108 16.04 8.29 -2.37
N ASP A 109 15.29 7.58 -3.22
CA ASP A 109 15.84 6.67 -4.23
C ASP A 109 16.61 7.42 -5.35
N ALA A 110 16.12 8.60 -5.74
CA ALA A 110 16.75 9.44 -6.77
C ALA A 110 18.09 10.04 -6.30
N ASP A 111 18.20 10.42 -5.02
CA ASP A 111 19.43 10.98 -4.45
C ASP A 111 20.54 9.92 -4.30
N CYS A 112 20.19 8.65 -4.08
CA CYS A 112 21.15 7.54 -4.08
C CYS A 112 21.69 7.20 -5.49
N ALA A 113 20.92 7.45 -6.55
CA ALA A 113 21.32 7.19 -7.94
C ALA A 113 22.14 8.34 -8.57
N GLY A 114 22.12 9.55 -8.00
CA GLY A 114 22.74 10.75 -8.57
C GLY A 114 24.20 11.02 -8.16
N GLY A 115 24.79 10.21 -7.28
CA GLY A 115 26.07 10.52 -6.63
C GLY A 115 27.36 10.16 -7.39
N ALA A 116 27.30 9.40 -8.49
CA ALA A 116 28.51 8.79 -9.08
C ALA A 116 29.07 9.47 -10.35
N ASP A 117 28.34 10.36 -11.03
CA ASP A 117 28.68 10.72 -12.43
C ASP A 117 29.11 12.19 -12.66
N ARG A 118 29.36 12.97 -11.60
CA ARG A 118 29.68 14.41 -11.75
C ARG A 118 31.10 14.84 -11.38
N ALA A 119 31.99 13.93 -11.00
CA ALA A 119 33.34 14.28 -10.55
C ALA A 119 34.45 14.18 -11.61
N ASP A 120 34.20 13.62 -12.81
CA ASP A 120 35.29 13.26 -13.74
C ASP A 120 35.45 14.17 -15.00
N ARG A 121 34.76 15.32 -15.08
CA ARG A 121 34.88 16.23 -16.25
C ARG A 121 35.51 17.60 -15.99
N ALA A 122 36.12 17.83 -14.83
CA ALA A 122 36.84 19.06 -14.53
C ALA A 122 38.32 18.77 -14.26
N GLY A 123 39.02 18.18 -15.23
CA GLY A 123 40.41 17.78 -15.02
C GLY A 123 41.18 17.31 -16.25
N VAL A 124 40.88 17.80 -17.46
CA VAL A 124 41.85 17.70 -18.56
C VAL A 124 42.49 19.08 -18.72
N GLY A 125 43.58 19.23 -17.99
CA GLY A 125 44.48 20.36 -18.06
C GLY A 125 45.07 20.50 -19.47
N ASP A 126 44.91 21.70 -19.99
CA ASP A 126 45.91 22.47 -20.71
C ASP A 126 47.34 21.90 -20.59
N ARG A 127 47.80 21.20 -21.64
CA ARG A 127 49.22 20.93 -21.90
C ARG A 127 49.49 20.69 -23.39
N ALA A 128 50.50 21.42 -23.85
CA ALA A 128 51.29 21.26 -25.08
C ALA A 128 50.57 21.69 -26.38
N GLY A 129 51.15 22.50 -27.25
CA GLY A 129 52.51 23.05 -27.37
C GLY A 129 52.63 23.65 -28.77
#